data_AF-A0A2S2PWI1-F1
#
_entry.id   AF-A0A2S2PWI1-F1
#
_cell.length_a   1.000
_cell.length_b   1.000
_cell.length_c   1.000
_cell.angle_alpha   90.00
_cell.angle_beta   90.00
_cell.angle_gamma   90.00
#
_symmetry.space_group_name_H-M   'P 1'
#
loop_
_entity.id
_entity.type
_entity.pdbx_description
1 polymer ?
#
loop_
_entity_poly.entity_id
_entity_poly.type
_entity_poly.pdbx_seq_one_letter_code
_entity_poly.pdbx_strand_id
1 'polypeptide(L)'
;MGIAASHLTRHFRRFNVIERTERIINKEKPIAAPLHKVDAERLKHLLENNPGMKEELANKDSTLEKNLKNIYVKSEGDLPDVYPQSKVKLPKNRDQVFTSGFLVEEPEHIPPGRYTLTQITECIADHYKDKQMYTAKVLADRIKIDEKLMGVYRMNIY
;
A
#
# COMPACT_ATOMS: atom_id res chain seq x y z
N MET A 1 -32.82 -1.99 29.85
CA MET A 1 -33.34 -3.35 29.63
C MET A 1 -32.15 -4.31 29.51
N GLY A 2 -31.56 -4.73 30.63
CA GLY A 2 -30.11 -5.00 30.70
C GLY A 2 -29.65 -6.43 30.44
N ILE A 3 -30.14 -7.43 31.19
CA ILE A 3 -29.42 -8.72 31.27
C ILE A 3 -30.30 -9.89 30.82
N ALA A 4 -31.55 -9.97 31.30
CA ALA A 4 -32.49 -11.04 30.96
C ALA A 4 -32.81 -11.14 29.45
N ALA A 5 -32.97 -9.98 28.78
CA ALA A 5 -33.16 -9.93 27.33
C ALA A 5 -31.94 -10.46 26.55
N SER A 6 -30.72 -10.23 27.04
CA SER A 6 -29.50 -10.75 26.41
C SER A 6 -29.38 -12.27 26.53
N HIS A 7 -29.82 -12.84 27.65
CA HIS A 7 -29.82 -14.29 27.84
C HIS A 7 -30.83 -14.96 26.91
N LEU A 8 -32.06 -14.44 26.80
CA LEU A 8 -33.06 -15.01 25.91
C LEU A 8 -32.62 -14.93 24.44
N THR A 9 -32.13 -13.76 23.99
CA THR A 9 -31.62 -13.60 22.62
C THR A 9 -30.45 -14.53 22.30
N ARG A 10 -29.58 -14.85 23.27
CA ARG A 10 -28.50 -15.83 23.10
C ARG A 10 -29.02 -17.26 22.84
N HIS A 11 -30.10 -17.68 23.50
CA HIS A 11 -30.70 -19.00 23.29
C HIS A 11 -31.38 -19.10 21.92
N PHE A 12 -32.12 -18.07 21.52
CA PHE A 12 -32.72 -18.00 20.17
C PHE A 12 -31.67 -17.99 19.06
N ARG A 13 -30.57 -17.25 19.22
CA ARG A 13 -29.45 -17.23 18.24
C ARG A 13 -28.73 -18.58 18.12
N ARG A 14 -28.71 -19.36 19.22
CA ARG A 14 -28.06 -20.68 19.30
C ARG A 14 -29.00 -21.84 18.96
N PHE A 15 -30.22 -21.55 18.53
CA PHE A 15 -31.07 -22.59 17.97
C PHE A 15 -30.38 -23.14 16.72
N ASN A 16 -30.19 -24.45 16.69
CA ASN A 16 -29.59 -25.19 15.60
C ASN A 16 -28.06 -25.02 15.38
N VAL A 17 -27.27 -24.92 16.45
CA VAL A 17 -25.79 -24.91 16.34
C VAL A 17 -25.25 -26.27 15.90
N ILE A 18 -25.82 -27.37 16.38
CA ILE A 18 -25.33 -28.74 16.12
C ILE A 18 -25.38 -29.07 14.63
N GLU A 19 -26.53 -28.86 13.98
CA GLU A 19 -26.67 -29.14 12.54
C GLU A 19 -25.75 -28.23 11.71
N ARG A 20 -25.55 -26.97 12.11
CA ARG A 20 -24.59 -26.06 11.44
C ARG A 20 -23.15 -26.55 11.61
N THR A 21 -22.78 -27.06 12.78
CA THR A 21 -21.44 -27.59 13.02
C THR A 21 -21.21 -28.89 12.26
N GLU A 22 -22.17 -29.81 12.25
CA GLU A 22 -22.08 -31.07 11.49
C GLU A 22 -21.94 -30.82 9.99
N ARG A 23 -22.71 -29.86 9.44
CA ARG A 23 -22.57 -29.44 8.03
C ARG A 23 -21.20 -28.87 7.69
N ILE A 24 -20.46 -28.32 8.65
CA ILE A 24 -19.10 -27.79 8.42
C ILE A 24 -18.06 -28.90 8.62
N ILE A 25 -18.22 -29.72 9.67
CA ILE A 25 -17.32 -30.84 9.99
C ILE A 25 -17.33 -31.90 8.88
N ASN A 26 -18.48 -32.17 8.28
CA ASN A 26 -18.62 -33.16 7.21
C ASN A 26 -18.10 -32.68 5.84
N LYS A 27 -17.60 -31.44 5.72
CA LYS A 27 -16.98 -30.98 4.47
C LYS A 27 -15.55 -31.49 4.37
N GLU A 28 -15.21 -32.13 3.26
CA GLU A 28 -13.86 -32.64 3.01
C GLU A 28 -12.78 -31.54 3.09
N LYS A 29 -13.11 -30.31 2.68
CA LYS A 29 -12.23 -29.15 2.78
C LYS A 29 -12.99 -27.89 3.21
N PRO A 30 -12.39 -27.04 4.06
CA PRO A 30 -12.96 -25.74 4.38
C PRO A 30 -13.03 -24.87 3.12
N ILE A 31 -14.06 -24.04 3.04
CA ILE A 31 -14.20 -23.05 1.96
C ILE A 31 -13.10 -22.01 2.16
N ALA A 32 -12.31 -21.76 1.12
CA ALA A 32 -11.30 -20.71 1.14
C ALA A 32 -11.95 -19.35 1.43
N ALA A 33 -11.24 -18.52 2.19
CA ALA A 33 -11.72 -17.17 2.49
C ALA A 33 -11.97 -16.39 1.20
N PRO A 34 -13.00 -15.52 1.16
CA PRO A 34 -13.23 -14.67 0.01
C PRO A 34 -12.04 -13.73 -0.21
N LEU A 35 -11.65 -13.57 -1.47
CA LEU A 35 -10.60 -12.63 -1.89
C LEU A 35 -11.09 -11.18 -1.76
N HIS A 36 -10.16 -10.25 -1.54
CA HIS A 36 -10.46 -8.83 -1.62
C HIS A 36 -10.86 -8.42 -3.05
N LYS A 37 -11.74 -7.42 -3.19
CA LYS A 37 -12.33 -7.03 -4.49
C LYS A 37 -11.27 -6.77 -5.57
N VAL A 38 -10.23 -6.01 -5.21
CA VAL A 38 -9.13 -5.66 -6.11
C VAL A 38 -8.37 -6.91 -6.57
N ASP A 39 -8.11 -7.84 -5.65
CA ASP A 39 -7.38 -9.07 -5.97
C ASP A 39 -8.22 -9.99 -6.86
N ALA A 40 -9.54 -10.03 -6.63
CA ALA A 40 -10.47 -10.79 -7.45
C ALA A 40 -10.55 -10.25 -8.89
N GLU A 41 -10.57 -8.93 -9.08
CA GLU A 41 -10.54 -8.30 -10.41
C GLU A 41 -9.20 -8.56 -11.12
N ARG A 42 -8.08 -8.40 -10.41
CA ARG A 42 -6.76 -8.70 -10.96
C ARG A 42 -6.65 -10.16 -11.39
N LEU A 43 -7.13 -11.09 -10.57
CA LEU A 43 -7.12 -12.51 -10.89
C LEU A 43 -8.01 -12.82 -12.11
N LYS A 44 -9.17 -12.18 -12.25
CA LYS A 44 -10.00 -12.31 -13.45
C LYS A 44 -9.26 -11.88 -14.71
N HIS A 45 -8.64 -10.69 -14.69
CA HIS A 45 -7.86 -10.21 -15.84
C HIS A 45 -6.70 -11.15 -16.21
N LEU A 46 -5.99 -11.70 -15.22
CA LEU A 46 -4.92 -12.66 -15.48
C LEU A 46 -5.44 -13.95 -16.15
N LEU A 47 -6.60 -14.42 -15.72
CA LEU A 47 -7.24 -15.62 -16.28
C LEU A 47 -7.79 -15.39 -17.69
N GLU A 48 -8.33 -14.21 -17.97
CA GLU A 48 -8.78 -13.82 -19.32
C GLU A 48 -7.61 -13.75 -20.29
N ASN A 49 -6.49 -13.19 -19.86
CA ASN A 49 -5.29 -13.06 -20.69
C ASN A 49 -4.59 -14.40 -20.94
N ASN A 50 -4.67 -15.35 -20.00
CA ASN A 50 -4.01 -16.66 -20.09
C ASN A 50 -4.99 -17.80 -19.75
N PRO A 51 -5.79 -18.27 -20.73
CA PRO A 51 -6.82 -19.29 -20.48
C PRO A 51 -6.24 -20.64 -20.02
N GLY A 52 -4.99 -20.97 -20.35
CA GLY A 52 -4.29 -22.19 -19.92
C GLY A 52 -3.71 -22.16 -18.49
N MET A 53 -3.65 -20.97 -17.87
CA MET A 53 -2.96 -20.79 -16.57
C MET A 53 -3.57 -21.63 -15.45
N LYS A 54 -4.90 -21.86 -15.46
CA LYS A 54 -5.55 -22.69 -14.43
C LYS A 54 -5.10 -24.15 -14.51
N GLU A 55 -4.95 -24.67 -15.72
CA GLU A 55 -4.56 -26.06 -15.94
C GLU A 55 -3.08 -26.25 -15.65
N GLU A 56 -2.24 -25.27 -16.00
CA GLU A 56 -0.82 -25.24 -15.64
C GLU A 56 -0.61 -25.18 -14.12
N LEU A 57 -1.43 -24.40 -13.39
CA LEU A 57 -1.35 -24.33 -11.92
C LEU A 57 -1.89 -25.59 -11.22
N ALA A 58 -2.88 -26.25 -11.82
CA ALA A 58 -3.44 -27.49 -11.27
C ALA A 58 -2.47 -28.67 -11.44
N ASN A 59 -1.71 -28.67 -12.53
CA ASN A 59 -0.75 -29.70 -12.85
C ASN A 59 0.65 -29.38 -12.31
N LYS A 60 1.41 -30.43 -11.99
CA LYS A 60 2.79 -30.26 -11.54
C LYS A 60 3.71 -30.07 -12.74
N ASP A 61 4.44 -28.96 -12.79
CA ASP A 61 5.47 -28.75 -13.81
C ASP A 61 6.72 -29.60 -13.50
N SER A 62 6.88 -30.67 -14.28
CA SER A 62 7.99 -31.61 -14.16
C SER A 62 9.36 -31.00 -14.49
N THR A 63 9.40 -29.94 -15.30
CA THR A 63 10.64 -29.25 -15.67
C THR A 63 11.11 -28.35 -14.54
N LEU A 64 10.20 -27.53 -14.00
CA LEU A 64 10.46 -26.68 -12.84
C LEU A 64 10.87 -27.51 -11.62
N GLU A 65 10.22 -28.64 -11.37
CA GLU A 65 10.59 -29.54 -10.27
C GLU A 65 12.04 -30.02 -10.38
N LYS A 66 12.48 -30.44 -11.58
CA LYS A 66 13.86 -30.87 -11.82
C LYS A 66 14.83 -29.72 -11.58
N ASN A 67 14.51 -28.52 -12.05
CA ASN A 67 15.35 -27.34 -11.86
C ASN A 67 15.50 -26.98 -10.37
N LEU A 68 14.41 -27.01 -9.61
CA LEU A 68 14.44 -26.74 -8.16
C LEU A 68 15.23 -27.79 -7.38
N LYS A 69 15.20 -29.06 -7.80
CA LYS A 69 16.03 -30.12 -7.21
C LYS A 69 17.51 -29.95 -7.54
N ASN A 70 17.83 -29.43 -8.72
CA ASN A 70 19.21 -29.24 -9.17
C ASN A 70 19.88 -28.02 -8.53
N ILE A 71 19.11 -26.96 -8.24
CA ILE A 71 19.62 -25.75 -7.60
C ILE A 71 19.63 -25.97 -6.08
N TYR A 72 20.72 -26.53 -5.56
CA TYR A 72 21.00 -26.51 -4.13
C TYR A 72 22.11 -25.49 -3.86
N VAL A 73 21.88 -24.59 -2.91
CA VAL A 73 22.91 -23.65 -2.47
C VAL A 73 23.77 -24.36 -1.44
N LYS A 74 25.00 -24.69 -1.81
CA LYS A 74 26.01 -25.13 -0.85
C LYS A 74 26.75 -23.90 -0.36
N SER A 75 26.39 -23.41 0.82
CA SER A 75 27.16 -22.35 1.49
C SER A 75 28.49 -22.95 1.96
N GLU A 76 29.58 -22.65 1.26
CA GLU A 76 30.93 -22.97 1.73
C GLU A 76 31.53 -21.72 2.37
N GLY A 77 31.74 -21.78 3.68
CA GLY A 77 32.32 -20.72 4.49
C GLY A 77 31.97 -20.91 5.96
N ASP A 78 32.85 -20.41 6.84
CA ASP A 78 32.48 -20.21 8.24
C ASP A 78 31.32 -19.21 8.28
N LEU A 79 30.21 -19.61 8.89
CA LEU A 79 29.14 -18.68 9.21
C LEU A 79 29.79 -17.52 9.97
N PRO A 80 29.72 -16.27 9.48
CA PRO A 80 30.10 -15.15 10.32
C PRO A 80 29.28 -15.28 11.59
N ASP A 81 29.89 -14.97 12.74
CA ASP A 81 29.23 -15.00 14.03
C ASP A 81 28.16 -13.90 14.04
N VAL A 82 27.01 -14.16 13.40
CA VAL A 82 25.85 -13.26 13.29
C VAL A 82 25.08 -13.34 14.61
N TYR A 83 25.80 -13.20 15.72
CA TYR A 83 25.23 -12.42 16.80
C TYR A 83 25.51 -10.97 16.45
N PRO A 84 24.53 -10.20 15.97
CA PRO A 84 24.63 -8.77 16.11
C PRO A 84 24.52 -8.49 17.61
N GLN A 85 25.64 -8.62 18.33
CA GLN A 85 25.89 -7.72 19.45
C GLN A 85 26.10 -6.34 18.83
N SER A 86 25.02 -5.79 18.29
CA SER A 86 24.90 -4.40 17.93
C SER A 86 25.19 -3.63 19.22
N LYS A 87 26.44 -3.19 19.37
CA LYS A 87 26.82 -2.18 20.36
C LYS A 87 26.12 -0.84 20.07
N VAL A 88 25.41 -0.74 18.94
CA VAL A 88 24.58 0.40 18.57
C VAL A 88 23.29 0.32 19.39
N LYS A 89 23.16 1.25 20.35
CA LYS A 89 21.93 1.47 21.11
C LYS A 89 20.83 1.84 20.12
N LEU A 90 19.67 1.21 20.23
CA LEU A 90 18.48 1.58 19.47
C LEU A 90 18.23 3.10 19.57
N PRO A 91 17.71 3.74 18.52
CA PRO A 91 17.34 5.15 18.56
C PRO A 91 16.40 5.38 19.76
N LYS A 92 16.82 6.25 20.68
CA LYS A 92 16.01 6.61 21.86
C LYS A 92 14.94 7.65 21.54
N ASN A 93 15.11 8.34 20.42
CA ASN A 93 14.17 9.36 20.01
C ASN A 93 12.89 8.69 19.47
N ARG A 94 11.75 8.97 20.12
CA ARG A 94 10.41 8.49 19.72
C ARG A 94 9.55 9.63 19.17
N ASP A 95 10.14 10.79 18.96
CA ASP A 95 9.43 11.95 18.45
C ASP A 95 8.95 11.62 17.04
N GLN A 96 7.63 11.63 16.86
CA GLN A 96 7.04 11.69 15.54
C GLN A 96 7.35 13.08 15.01
N VAL A 97 8.42 13.20 14.23
CA VAL A 97 8.60 14.37 13.37
C VAL A 97 7.40 14.35 12.43
N PHE A 98 6.45 15.25 12.66
CA PHE A 98 5.36 15.50 11.74
C PHE A 98 6.01 16.13 10.50
N THR A 99 6.51 15.27 9.62
CA THR A 99 6.91 15.66 8.28
C THR A 99 5.67 16.30 7.68
N SER A 100 5.84 17.42 6.97
CA SER A 100 4.80 18.07 6.18
C SER A 100 3.90 17.05 5.50
N GLY A 101 2.67 17.40 5.11
CA GLY A 101 1.69 16.45 4.53
C GLY A 101 2.15 15.63 3.30
N PHE A 102 3.37 15.84 2.81
CA PHE A 102 4.08 15.03 1.83
C PHE A 102 5.15 14.15 2.50
N LEU A 103 5.25 12.89 2.07
CA LEU A 103 6.24 11.91 2.58
C LEU A 103 7.72 12.26 2.31
N VAL A 104 8.01 13.46 1.78
CA VAL A 104 9.35 13.89 1.38
C VAL A 104 9.78 15.03 2.28
N GLU A 105 10.93 14.86 2.96
CA GLU A 105 11.57 15.96 3.69
C GLU A 105 12.07 17.01 2.71
N GLU A 106 11.65 18.26 2.92
CA GLU A 106 12.03 19.37 2.06
C GLU A 106 13.36 20.01 2.51
N PRO A 107 14.18 20.51 1.57
CA PRO A 107 15.44 21.17 1.90
C PRO A 107 15.22 22.49 2.65
N GLU A 108 16.03 22.74 3.68
CA GLU A 108 15.96 24.00 4.47
C GLU A 108 16.30 25.25 3.63
N HIS A 109 17.17 25.13 2.63
CA HIS A 109 17.56 26.24 1.77
C HIS A 109 17.29 25.93 0.30
N ILE A 110 16.44 26.75 -0.33
CA ILE A 110 16.02 26.60 -1.71
C ILE A 110 16.75 27.65 -2.56
N PRO A 111 17.59 27.25 -3.53
CA PRO A 111 18.27 28.21 -4.40
C PRO A 111 17.27 28.89 -5.35
N PRO A 112 17.54 30.12 -5.80
CA PRO A 112 16.67 30.84 -6.74
C PRO A 112 16.49 30.03 -8.04
N GLY A 113 15.28 30.03 -8.60
CA GLY A 113 14.93 29.24 -9.77
C GLY A 113 14.61 27.76 -9.49
N ARG A 114 14.62 27.33 -8.23
CA ARG A 114 14.09 26.03 -7.80
C ARG A 114 12.92 26.22 -6.83
N TYR A 115 12.10 25.18 -6.70
CA TYR A 115 10.95 25.16 -5.80
C TYR A 115 10.81 23.79 -5.17
N THR A 116 10.12 23.76 -4.04
CA THR A 116 9.71 22.51 -3.39
C THR A 116 8.29 22.13 -3.76
N LEU A 117 7.91 20.89 -3.41
CA LEU A 117 6.59 20.36 -3.74
C LEU A 117 5.49 21.12 -2.99
N THR A 118 5.72 21.43 -1.70
CA THR A 118 4.80 22.22 -0.88
C THR A 118 4.53 23.57 -1.51
N GLN A 119 5.58 24.31 -1.90
CA GLN A 119 5.47 25.65 -2.49
C GLN A 119 4.61 25.68 -3.76
N ILE A 120 4.78 24.69 -4.64
CA ILE A 120 3.92 24.59 -5.81
C ILE A 120 2.48 24.28 -5.40
N THR A 121 2.28 23.30 -4.51
CA THR A 121 0.93 22.87 -4.13
C THR A 121 0.15 24.01 -3.46
N GLU A 122 0.82 24.84 -2.66
CA GLU A 122 0.26 26.07 -2.09
C GLU A 122 -0.10 27.08 -3.18
N CYS A 123 0.80 27.32 -4.14
CA CYS A 123 0.52 28.23 -5.25
C CYS A 123 -0.63 27.77 -6.12
N ILE A 124 -0.76 26.46 -6.35
CA ILE A 124 -1.90 25.87 -7.04
C ILE A 124 -3.17 26.11 -6.24
N ALA A 125 -3.17 25.78 -4.94
CA ALA A 125 -4.32 25.96 -4.06
C ALA A 125 -4.78 27.43 -4.00
N ASP A 126 -3.85 28.38 -3.86
CA ASP A 126 -4.15 29.80 -3.82
C ASP A 126 -4.67 30.31 -5.17
N HIS A 127 -4.10 29.84 -6.28
CA HIS A 127 -4.62 30.16 -7.62
C HIS A 127 -6.05 29.64 -7.84
N TYR A 128 -6.38 28.46 -7.32
CA TYR A 128 -7.74 27.93 -7.37
C TYR A 128 -8.73 28.73 -6.52
N LYS A 129 -8.29 29.27 -5.38
CA LYS A 129 -9.13 30.14 -4.54
C LYS A 129 -9.51 31.42 -5.28
N ASP A 130 -8.51 32.17 -5.75
CA ASP A 130 -8.72 33.49 -6.37
C ASP A 130 -7.82 33.72 -7.59
N LYS A 131 -8.34 33.41 -8.78
CA LYS A 131 -7.57 33.50 -10.04
C LYS A 131 -7.13 34.91 -10.42
N GLN A 132 -7.89 35.94 -10.04
CA GLN A 132 -7.59 37.34 -10.36
C GLN A 132 -6.47 37.89 -9.49
N MET A 133 -6.49 37.55 -8.20
CA MET A 133 -5.50 38.02 -7.23
C MET A 133 -4.18 37.26 -7.40
N TYR A 134 -4.23 35.93 -7.50
CA TYR A 134 -3.06 35.07 -7.67
C TYR A 134 -2.75 34.83 -9.15
N THR A 135 -2.27 35.87 -9.83
CA THR A 135 -1.82 35.77 -11.23
C THR A 135 -0.43 35.09 -11.33
N ALA A 136 -0.12 34.46 -12.47
CA ALA A 136 1.14 33.74 -12.70
C ALA A 136 2.37 34.59 -12.37
N LYS A 137 2.36 35.87 -12.75
CA LYS A 137 3.40 36.84 -12.40
C LYS A 137 3.61 37.00 -10.88
N VAL A 138 2.51 37.15 -10.13
CA VAL A 138 2.55 37.32 -8.67
C VAL A 138 3.10 36.09 -7.96
N LEU A 139 2.72 34.90 -8.44
CA LEU A 139 3.21 33.63 -7.87
C LEU A 139 4.67 33.35 -8.25
N ALA A 140 5.07 33.71 -9.47
CA ALA A 140 6.44 33.61 -9.95
C ALA A 140 7.39 34.51 -9.14
N ASP A 141 6.98 35.74 -8.86
CA ASP A 141 7.73 36.68 -8.01
C ASP A 141 7.86 36.18 -6.57
N ARG A 142 6.82 35.54 -6.02
CA ARG A 142 6.81 34.98 -4.66
C ARG A 142 7.85 33.87 -4.48
N ILE A 143 7.97 32.96 -5.45
CA ILE A 143 8.92 31.82 -5.38
C ILE A 143 10.26 32.13 -6.11
N LYS A 144 10.40 33.31 -6.73
CA LYS A 144 11.59 33.71 -7.50
C LYS A 144 11.89 32.77 -8.67
N ILE A 145 10.87 32.48 -9.47
CA ILE A 145 10.95 31.65 -10.68
C ILE A 145 10.50 32.48 -11.88
N ASP A 146 10.89 32.06 -13.08
CA ASP A 146 10.44 32.68 -14.32
C ASP A 146 8.92 32.50 -14.54
N GLU A 147 8.26 33.57 -14.99
CA GLU A 147 6.82 33.63 -15.24
C GLU A 147 6.38 32.56 -16.26
N LYS A 148 7.22 32.30 -17.26
CA LYS A 148 6.97 31.29 -18.30
C LYS A 148 6.80 29.90 -17.70
N LEU A 149 7.64 29.53 -16.74
CA LEU A 149 7.60 28.21 -16.10
C LEU A 149 6.33 28.06 -15.25
N MET A 150 5.96 29.09 -14.50
CA MET A 150 4.71 29.10 -13.72
C MET A 150 3.45 29.10 -14.61
N GLY A 151 3.53 29.70 -15.80
CA GLY A 151 2.45 29.69 -16.79
C GLY A 151 2.20 28.31 -17.41
N VAL A 152 3.25 27.49 -17.63
CA VAL A 152 3.12 26.15 -18.22
C VAL A 152 2.34 25.19 -17.32
N TYR A 153 2.47 25.31 -15.99
CA TYR A 153 1.70 24.51 -15.04
C TYR A 153 0.17 24.77 -15.09
N ARG A 154 -0.28 25.82 -15.80
CA ARG A 154 -1.70 26.07 -16.07
C ARG A 154 -2.28 25.23 -17.22
N MET A 155 -1.46 24.62 -18.08
CA MET A 155 -1.90 24.04 -19.37
C MET A 155 -2.07 22.51 -19.38
N ASN A 156 -1.67 21.78 -18.33
CA ASN A 156 -1.63 20.31 -18.35
C ASN A 156 -2.51 19.62 -17.29
N ILE A 157 -3.56 20.27 -16.79
CA ILE A 157 -4.52 19.64 -15.87
C ILE A 157 -5.93 19.90 -16.40
N TYR A 158 -6.36 19.04 -17.32
CA TYR A 158 -7.77 18.76 -17.66
C TYR A 158 -8.06 17.31 -17.29
#